data_AF-A0A560BIL4-F1
#
_entry.id   AF-A0A560BIL4-F1
#
_cell.length_a   1.000
_cell.length_b   1.000
_cell.length_c   1.000
_cell.angle_alpha   90.00
_cell.angle_beta   90.00
_cell.angle_gamma   90.00
#
_symmetry.space_group_name_H-M   'P 1'
#
loop_
_entity.id
_entity.type
_entity.pdbx_description
1 polymer ?
#
loop_
_entity_poly.entity_id
_entity_poly.type
_entity_poly.pdbx_seq_one_letter_code
_entity_poly.pdbx_strand_id
1 'polypeptide(L)'
;MDFYIGTIFPFAGNFAPVNTQQCLGQAVNVQQYQALWAVTAGAFGGGPPNATFNLPDLRGRVMVGPGVSPYTGTTLNPGNSGGTQYTTVSGANLPAHTHGTAFQGGSAGGSVPFNATVTIPLNPGVGTSNSPSAIPAVLGGQYIDPTTDVTVNGPYIPASSLPTPPTGSSLTGALSSQGTVSGGPTGASIALSAGGGVTGPTPLNNLQPYQSLFFFIFMLGYFPSRD
;
A
#
# COMPACT_ATOMS: atom_id res chain seq x y z
N MET A 1 -47.94 5.53 32.73
CA MET A 1 -46.58 5.70 33.26
C MET A 1 -46.26 7.16 33.03
N ASP A 2 -46.10 7.92 34.10
CA ASP A 2 -45.88 9.36 33.98
C ASP A 2 -44.37 9.61 34.10
N PHE A 3 -43.82 10.37 33.16
CA PHE A 3 -42.38 10.59 33.02
C PHE A 3 -42.12 12.08 32.86
N TYR A 4 -40.91 12.50 33.24
CA TYR A 4 -40.48 13.86 32.98
C TYR A 4 -40.37 14.13 31.48
N ILE A 5 -40.86 15.29 31.06
CA ILE A 5 -40.71 15.79 29.69
C ILE A 5 -39.23 15.77 29.31
N GLY A 6 -38.93 15.32 28.10
CA GLY A 6 -37.55 15.22 27.60
C GLY A 6 -36.84 13.92 27.97
N THR A 7 -37.45 13.03 28.76
CA THR A 7 -36.92 11.69 29.00
C THR A 7 -36.83 10.92 27.69
N ILE A 8 -35.65 10.36 27.40
CA ILE A 8 -35.42 9.48 26.25
C ILE A 8 -35.36 8.04 26.74
N PHE A 9 -36.03 7.13 26.05
CA PHE A 9 -36.04 5.72 26.41
C PHE A 9 -36.02 4.81 25.18
N PRO A 10 -35.40 3.61 25.28
CA PRO A 10 -35.49 2.60 24.25
C PRO A 10 -36.87 1.91 24.28
N PHE A 11 -37.39 1.56 23.11
CA PHE A 11 -38.67 0.90 22.92
C PHE A 11 -38.58 -0.10 21.76
N ALA A 12 -39.22 -1.26 21.91
CA ALA A 12 -39.22 -2.32 20.91
C ALA A 12 -40.24 -2.09 19.77
N GLY A 13 -41.25 -1.24 19.99
CA GLY A 13 -42.27 -0.94 18.98
C GLY A 13 -41.84 0.12 17.96
N ASN A 14 -42.27 -0.04 16.71
CA ASN A 14 -42.00 0.91 15.62
C ASN A 14 -43.05 2.02 15.49
N PHE A 15 -43.75 2.36 16.58
CA PHE A 15 -44.74 3.43 16.61
C PHE A 15 -44.55 4.22 17.90
N ALA A 16 -44.84 5.52 17.87
CA ALA A 16 -44.75 6.37 19.04
C ALA A 16 -45.92 6.10 20.00
N PRO A 17 -45.66 5.68 21.25
CA PRO A 17 -46.68 5.72 22.30
C PRO A 17 -47.23 7.14 22.51
N VAL A 18 -48.41 7.23 23.15
CA VAL A 18 -49.04 8.51 23.51
C VAL A 18 -48.03 9.43 24.21
N ASN A 19 -48.05 10.71 23.86
CA ASN A 19 -47.17 11.76 24.39
C ASN A 19 -45.69 11.61 24.09
N THR A 20 -45.30 10.71 23.19
CA THR A 20 -43.90 10.51 22.80
C THR A 20 -43.70 10.75 21.31
N GLN A 21 -42.44 10.92 20.90
CA GLN A 21 -42.05 10.99 19.50
C GLN A 21 -40.74 10.25 19.29
N GLN A 22 -40.55 9.64 18.12
CA GLN A 22 -39.33 8.91 17.80
C GLN A 22 -38.14 9.87 17.64
N CYS A 23 -36.94 9.49 18.06
CA CYS A 23 -35.73 10.32 17.98
C CYS A 23 -35.06 10.22 16.60
N LEU A 24 -35.68 10.80 15.57
CA LEU A 24 -35.20 10.80 14.17
C LEU A 24 -34.71 12.18 13.68
N GLY A 25 -34.53 13.15 14.56
CA GLY A 25 -34.09 14.50 14.18
C GLY A 25 -35.17 15.41 13.60
N GLN A 26 -36.45 15.04 13.70
CA GLN A 26 -37.53 15.86 13.15
C GLN A 26 -37.66 17.21 13.88
N ALA A 27 -38.02 18.25 13.13
CA ALA A 27 -38.37 19.55 13.67
C ALA A 27 -39.80 19.53 14.24
N VAL A 28 -39.98 20.12 15.42
CA VAL A 28 -41.27 20.27 16.10
C VAL A 28 -41.51 21.74 16.45
N ASN A 29 -42.77 22.15 16.52
CA ASN A 29 -43.14 23.54 16.74
C ASN A 29 -42.95 23.94 18.21
N VAL A 30 -42.27 25.07 18.47
CA VAL A 30 -42.01 25.59 19.81
C VAL A 30 -43.31 26.00 20.51
N GLN A 31 -44.27 26.58 19.80
CA GLN A 31 -45.56 27.00 20.40
C GLN A 31 -46.37 25.80 20.90
N GLN A 32 -46.28 24.66 20.21
CA GLN A 32 -46.97 23.43 20.63
C GLN A 32 -46.26 22.71 21.78
N TYR A 33 -44.93 22.78 21.84
CA TYR A 33 -44.11 22.04 22.81
C TYR A 33 -43.19 22.96 23.63
N GLN A 34 -43.76 24.03 24.18
CA GLN A 34 -43.02 25.04 24.96
C GLN A 34 -42.29 24.45 26.17
N ALA A 35 -42.93 23.51 26.88
CA ALA A 35 -42.34 22.84 28.03
C ALA A 35 -41.12 21.98 27.63
N LEU A 36 -41.20 21.24 26.53
CA LEU A 36 -40.06 20.48 26.01
C LEU A 36 -38.94 21.39 25.51
N TRP A 37 -39.28 22.49 24.85
CA TRP A 37 -38.31 23.52 24.45
C TRP A 37 -37.57 24.08 25.68
N ALA A 38 -38.27 24.37 26.78
CA ALA A 38 -37.65 24.89 27.99
C ALA A 38 -36.67 23.89 28.65
N VAL A 39 -36.93 22.58 28.56
CA VAL A 39 -36.02 21.54 29.08
C VAL A 39 -34.82 21.31 28.15
N THR A 40 -35.06 21.26 26.84
CA THR A 40 -34.02 20.92 25.85
C THR A 40 -33.21 22.12 25.37
N ALA A 41 -33.72 23.33 25.57
CA ALA A 41 -33.13 24.60 25.14
C ALA A 41 -32.66 24.62 23.68
N GLY A 42 -33.29 23.82 22.81
CA GLY A 42 -32.90 23.72 21.40
C GLY A 42 -31.56 23.05 21.13
N ALA A 43 -31.05 22.26 22.08
CA ALA A 43 -29.75 21.61 21.99
C ALA A 43 -29.52 20.86 20.67
N PHE A 44 -30.56 20.25 20.10
CA PHE A 44 -30.47 19.41 18.89
C PHE A 44 -30.64 20.19 17.57
N GLY A 45 -30.60 21.52 17.63
CA GLY A 45 -30.75 22.40 16.48
C GLY A 45 -32.20 22.83 16.23
N GLY A 46 -32.41 23.42 15.05
CA GLY A 46 -33.57 24.26 14.78
C GLY A 46 -33.29 25.71 15.18
N GLY A 47 -34.19 26.62 14.82
CA GLY A 47 -33.98 28.06 15.05
C GLY A 47 -34.67 28.93 14.00
N PRO A 48 -34.60 30.26 14.17
CA PRO A 48 -35.29 31.22 13.30
C PRO A 48 -34.97 31.01 11.81
N PRO A 49 -35.95 31.23 10.91
CA PRO A 49 -37.23 31.90 11.17
C PRO A 49 -38.36 30.98 11.67
N ASN A 50 -38.11 29.70 11.92
CA ASN A 50 -39.17 28.69 11.82
C ASN A 50 -40.01 28.43 13.09
N ALA A 51 -39.77 29.13 14.21
CA ALA A 51 -40.43 28.84 15.49
C ALA A 51 -40.45 27.33 15.85
N THR A 52 -39.42 26.60 15.42
CA THR A 52 -39.27 25.15 15.60
C THR A 52 -37.93 24.82 16.27
N PHE A 53 -37.88 23.64 16.87
CA PHE A 53 -36.66 23.03 17.37
C PHE A 53 -36.62 21.55 16.99
N ASN A 54 -35.42 20.99 16.91
CA ASN A 54 -35.26 19.60 16.54
C ASN A 54 -35.29 18.69 17.78
N LEU A 55 -35.78 17.48 17.57
CA LEU A 55 -35.58 16.37 18.50
C LEU A 55 -34.22 15.71 18.24
N PRO A 56 -33.71 14.87 19.17
CA PRO A 56 -32.50 14.10 18.93
C PRO A 56 -32.61 13.21 17.67
N ASP A 57 -31.51 13.02 16.96
CA ASP A 57 -31.38 12.01 15.89
C ASP A 57 -30.46 10.87 16.35
N LEU A 58 -31.06 9.77 16.82
CA LEU A 58 -30.32 8.62 17.35
C LEU A 58 -30.10 7.50 16.32
N ARG A 59 -30.41 7.74 15.04
CA ARG A 59 -30.14 6.75 14.00
C ARG A 59 -28.63 6.54 13.84
N GLY A 60 -28.17 5.31 14.07
CA GLY A 60 -26.76 4.93 13.94
C GLY A 60 -25.84 5.64 14.94
N ARG A 61 -26.39 6.13 16.05
CA ARG A 61 -25.64 6.83 17.10
C ARG A 61 -25.88 6.18 18.46
N VAL A 62 -24.86 6.20 19.29
CA VAL A 62 -24.94 5.84 20.71
C VAL A 62 -25.10 7.10 21.55
N MET A 63 -25.84 7.01 22.64
CA MET A 63 -25.96 8.12 23.59
C MET A 63 -24.68 8.23 24.41
N VAL A 64 -24.18 9.46 24.59
CA VAL A 64 -23.01 9.78 25.41
C VAL A 64 -23.33 10.94 26.34
N GLY A 65 -22.72 10.94 27.52
CA GLY A 65 -22.89 12.03 28.48
C GLY A 65 -22.23 13.32 27.98
N PRO A 66 -22.89 14.49 28.11
CA PRO A 66 -22.24 15.78 27.86
C PRO A 66 -21.27 16.15 28.99
N GLY A 67 -20.41 17.13 28.74
CA GLY A 67 -19.41 17.64 29.67
C GLY A 67 -17.98 17.49 29.16
N VAL A 68 -17.03 17.93 29.98
CA VAL A 68 -15.60 17.72 29.74
C VAL A 68 -15.23 16.32 30.21
N SER A 69 -14.77 15.46 29.31
CA SER A 69 -14.28 14.12 29.65
C SER A 69 -12.96 14.24 30.44
N PRO A 70 -12.87 13.71 31.67
CA PRO A 70 -11.62 13.72 32.43
C PRO A 70 -10.55 12.79 31.83
N TYR A 71 -10.95 11.87 30.95
CA TYR A 71 -10.04 10.89 30.33
C TYR A 71 -9.46 11.36 29.01
N THR A 72 -10.21 12.15 28.25
CA THR A 72 -9.80 12.59 26.90
C THR A 72 -9.63 14.10 26.77
N GLY A 73 -10.06 14.89 27.77
CA GLY A 73 -10.10 16.35 27.70
C GLY A 73 -11.11 16.92 26.71
N THR A 74 -11.88 16.07 26.04
CA THR A 74 -12.87 16.47 25.04
C THR A 74 -14.10 17.05 25.72
N THR A 75 -14.55 18.22 25.27
CA THR A 75 -15.82 18.83 25.70
C THR A 75 -16.93 18.47 24.73
N LEU A 76 -18.01 17.86 25.24
CA LEU A 76 -19.24 17.61 24.49
C LEU A 76 -20.38 18.43 25.08
N ASN A 77 -20.98 19.31 24.29
CA ASN A 77 -22.21 20.01 24.67
C ASN A 77 -23.43 19.16 24.30
N PRO A 78 -24.56 19.30 25.02
CA PRO A 78 -25.82 18.69 24.62
C PRO A 78 -26.13 18.96 23.15
N GLY A 79 -26.49 17.92 22.41
CA GLY A 79 -26.79 17.98 20.98
C GLY A 79 -25.60 17.97 20.03
N ASN A 80 -24.36 17.97 20.54
CA ASN A 80 -23.23 17.61 19.69
C ASN A 80 -23.40 16.17 19.15
N SER A 81 -23.09 16.02 17.87
CA SER A 81 -22.97 14.71 17.22
C SER A 81 -21.59 14.62 16.58
N GLY A 82 -21.00 13.42 16.60
CA GLY A 82 -19.65 13.20 16.11
C GLY A 82 -19.33 11.71 15.99
N GLY A 83 -18.09 11.42 15.58
CA GLY A 83 -17.63 10.07 15.27
C GLY A 83 -17.94 9.64 13.84
N THR A 84 -17.32 8.54 13.40
CA THR A 84 -17.50 7.94 12.09
C THR A 84 -17.77 6.44 12.23
N GLN A 85 -18.76 5.92 11.50
CA GLN A 85 -19.03 4.47 11.49
C GLN A 85 -17.94 3.70 10.73
N TYR A 86 -17.35 4.34 9.71
CA TYR A 86 -16.26 3.80 8.93
C TYR A 86 -15.04 4.70 9.07
N THR A 87 -13.89 4.08 9.29
CA THR A 87 -12.61 4.78 9.33
C THR A 87 -11.70 4.18 8.27
N THR A 88 -11.21 5.01 7.36
CA THR A 88 -10.22 4.59 6.35
C THR A 88 -8.85 4.46 7.01
N VAL A 89 -8.29 3.26 6.97
CA VAL A 89 -6.92 3.01 7.47
C VAL A 89 -5.92 3.53 6.44
N SER A 90 -5.06 4.46 6.85
CA SER A 90 -4.05 5.11 6.02
C SER A 90 -2.71 5.15 6.76
N GLY A 91 -1.62 5.45 6.04
CA GLY A 91 -0.32 5.65 6.69
C GLY A 91 -0.30 6.74 7.78
N ALA A 92 -1.25 7.68 7.75
CA ALA A 92 -1.35 8.74 8.76
C ALA A 92 -1.98 8.31 10.09
N ASN A 93 -2.75 7.21 10.10
CA ASN A 93 -3.40 6.69 11.31
C ASN A 93 -2.91 5.30 11.72
N LEU A 94 -1.87 4.79 11.06
CA LEU A 94 -1.12 3.63 11.47
C LEU A 94 0.17 4.07 12.18
N PRO A 95 0.58 3.40 13.27
CA PRO A 95 1.91 3.56 13.81
C PRO A 95 2.98 3.32 12.74
N ALA A 96 4.12 4.02 12.87
CA ALA A 96 5.28 3.76 12.03
C ALA A 96 5.65 2.28 12.10
N HIS A 97 5.71 1.63 10.94
CA HIS A 97 6.03 0.21 10.80
C HIS A 97 6.91 0.01 9.58
N THR A 98 7.57 -1.16 9.50
CA THR A 98 8.44 -1.54 8.40
C THR A 98 7.88 -2.75 7.66
N HIS A 99 8.16 -2.83 6.37
CA HIS A 99 7.90 -4.01 5.57
C HIS A 99 9.22 -4.74 5.34
N GLY A 100 9.26 -6.04 5.64
CA GLY A 100 10.35 -6.89 5.18
C GLY A 100 10.28 -6.99 3.66
N THR A 101 11.32 -6.55 2.97
CA THR A 101 11.45 -6.72 1.53
C THR A 101 12.42 -7.86 1.26
N ALA A 102 12.02 -8.79 0.40
CA ALA A 102 12.92 -9.79 -0.15
C ALA A 102 13.32 -9.33 -1.55
N PHE A 103 14.62 -9.24 -1.78
CA PHE A 103 15.15 -8.97 -3.10
C PHE A 103 14.92 -10.20 -3.99
N GLN A 104 14.04 -10.07 -5.00
CA GLN A 104 13.71 -11.15 -5.94
C GLN A 104 14.56 -11.01 -7.21
N GLY A 105 15.87 -11.28 -7.11
CA GLY A 105 16.75 -11.48 -8.27
C GLY A 105 17.07 -10.23 -9.12
N GLY A 106 18.11 -10.37 -9.93
CA GLY A 106 18.90 -9.28 -10.53
C GLY A 106 20.22 -9.19 -9.80
N SER A 107 21.31 -9.73 -10.35
CA SER A 107 22.52 -10.11 -9.62
C SER A 107 22.93 -9.19 -8.47
N ALA A 108 22.61 -9.61 -7.25
CA ALA A 108 23.30 -9.18 -6.05
C ALA A 108 24.68 -9.85 -6.07
N GLY A 109 25.71 -9.15 -6.54
CA GLY A 109 27.11 -9.56 -6.35
C GLY A 109 27.45 -11.01 -6.73
N GLY A 110 26.82 -11.56 -7.77
CA GLY A 110 27.06 -12.92 -8.24
C GLY A 110 27.61 -12.93 -9.66
N SER A 111 28.60 -13.79 -9.94
CA SER A 111 29.09 -14.05 -11.29
C SER A 111 27.93 -14.41 -12.20
N VAL A 112 27.57 -13.52 -13.12
CA VAL A 112 26.69 -13.86 -14.24
C VAL A 112 27.53 -14.48 -15.33
N PRO A 113 27.34 -15.77 -15.67
CA PRO A 113 28.01 -16.34 -16.82
C PRO A 113 27.48 -15.64 -18.06
N PHE A 114 28.35 -14.94 -18.78
CA PHE A 114 28.07 -14.45 -20.12
C PHE A 114 29.10 -15.03 -21.08
N ASN A 115 28.65 -15.36 -22.30
CA ASN A 115 29.55 -15.79 -23.36
C ASN A 115 30.02 -14.54 -24.11
N ALA A 116 31.32 -14.24 -24.02
CA ALA A 116 31.97 -13.26 -24.88
C ALA A 116 32.72 -13.96 -26.01
N THR A 117 32.40 -13.60 -27.26
CA THR A 117 33.20 -14.00 -28.41
C THR A 117 34.28 -12.94 -28.64
N VAL A 118 35.54 -13.29 -28.42
CA VAL A 118 36.68 -12.42 -28.75
C VAL A 118 37.21 -12.84 -30.11
N THR A 119 37.07 -11.97 -31.11
CA THR A 119 37.68 -12.17 -32.44
C THR A 119 39.03 -11.46 -32.46
N ILE A 120 40.12 -12.22 -32.52
CA ILE A 120 41.46 -11.66 -32.72
C ILE A 120 41.75 -11.70 -34.22
N PRO A 121 41.81 -10.56 -34.94
CA PRO A 121 42.17 -10.56 -36.34
C PRO A 121 43.64 -10.98 -36.50
N LEU A 122 43.91 -11.94 -37.39
CA LEU A 122 45.27 -12.29 -37.79
C LEU A 122 45.74 -11.30 -38.86
N ASN A 123 46.89 -10.66 -38.63
CA ASN A 123 47.55 -9.86 -39.66
C ASN A 123 48.20 -10.80 -40.69
N PRO A 124 47.92 -10.67 -42.01
CA PRO A 124 48.49 -11.54 -43.04
C PRO A 124 49.98 -11.28 -43.34
N GLY A 125 50.67 -10.45 -42.56
CA GLY A 125 52.11 -10.23 -42.70
C GLY A 125 52.90 -11.45 -42.22
N VAL A 126 53.66 -12.08 -43.12
CA VAL A 126 54.59 -13.16 -42.78
C VAL A 126 55.72 -12.63 -41.86
N GLY A 127 55.76 -13.09 -40.61
CA GLY A 127 56.91 -12.86 -39.73
C GLY A 127 58.06 -13.80 -40.09
N THR A 128 59.28 -13.28 -40.30
CA THR A 128 60.47 -14.07 -40.68
C THR A 128 61.34 -14.54 -39.50
N SER A 129 60.84 -14.45 -38.25
CA SER A 129 61.59 -14.83 -37.05
C SER A 129 61.02 -16.08 -36.38
N ASN A 130 61.89 -17.05 -36.07
CA ASN A 130 61.62 -18.33 -35.41
C ASN A 130 61.89 -18.32 -33.88
N SER A 131 61.99 -17.13 -33.28
CA SER A 131 61.87 -16.88 -31.85
C SER A 131 60.92 -15.69 -31.66
N PRO A 132 60.12 -15.60 -30.58
CA PRO A 132 59.30 -14.42 -30.31
C PRO A 132 60.23 -13.23 -30.05
N SER A 133 60.58 -12.50 -31.11
CA SER A 133 60.85 -11.09 -30.98
C SER A 133 59.52 -10.46 -30.59
N ALA A 134 59.53 -9.45 -29.72
CA ALA A 134 58.35 -8.66 -29.47
C ALA A 134 57.72 -8.27 -30.83
N ILE A 135 56.58 -8.90 -31.16
CA ILE A 135 55.64 -8.63 -32.27
C ILE A 135 56.03 -9.22 -33.67
N PRO A 136 55.19 -10.02 -34.38
CA PRO A 136 54.09 -10.90 -33.95
C PRO A 136 54.34 -12.41 -34.29
N ALA A 137 54.10 -13.31 -33.32
CA ALA A 137 54.01 -14.76 -33.50
C ALA A 137 52.55 -15.22 -33.30
N VAL A 138 52.08 -16.23 -34.04
CA VAL A 138 50.68 -16.69 -34.01
C VAL A 138 50.55 -17.98 -33.20
N LEU A 139 49.57 -18.05 -32.30
CA LEU A 139 49.20 -19.26 -31.54
C LEU A 139 48.75 -20.37 -32.51
N GLY A 140 49.07 -21.64 -32.23
CA GLY A 140 48.55 -22.77 -33.01
C GLY A 140 47.08 -23.03 -32.73
N GLY A 141 46.21 -22.93 -33.74
CA GLY A 141 44.87 -23.52 -33.74
C GLY A 141 44.90 -24.89 -34.44
N GLN A 142 43.95 -25.78 -34.11
CA GLN A 142 43.84 -27.08 -34.79
C GLN A 142 43.34 -26.85 -36.23
N TYR A 143 44.21 -27.07 -37.20
CA TYR A 143 43.89 -27.05 -38.64
C TYR A 143 43.73 -28.50 -39.12
N ILE A 144 42.59 -28.82 -39.71
CA ILE A 144 42.35 -30.10 -40.40
C ILE A 144 42.31 -29.80 -41.89
N ASP A 145 43.31 -30.26 -42.63
CA ASP A 145 43.33 -30.20 -44.09
C ASP A 145 42.40 -31.30 -44.64
N PRO A 146 41.30 -30.95 -45.33
CA PRO A 146 40.32 -31.92 -45.82
C PRO A 146 40.82 -32.79 -46.99
N THR A 147 42.06 -32.61 -47.46
CA THR A 147 42.63 -33.38 -48.57
C THR A 147 43.80 -34.27 -48.15
N THR A 148 44.47 -33.97 -47.03
CA THR A 148 45.67 -34.69 -46.59
C THR A 148 45.55 -35.39 -45.25
N ASP A 149 44.43 -35.21 -44.52
CA ASP A 149 44.17 -35.81 -43.19
C ASP A 149 45.30 -35.55 -42.15
N VAL A 150 46.12 -34.51 -42.36
CA VAL A 150 47.19 -34.16 -41.43
C VAL A 150 46.60 -33.35 -40.27
N THR A 151 46.58 -33.97 -39.09
CA THR A 151 46.29 -33.28 -37.82
C THR A 151 47.61 -32.80 -37.21
N VAL A 152 47.86 -31.49 -37.25
CA VAL A 152 49.03 -30.90 -36.57
C VAL A 152 48.64 -30.55 -35.15
N ASN A 153 49.19 -31.25 -34.15
CA ASN A 153 48.88 -31.02 -32.74
C ASN A 153 50.11 -30.48 -32.00
N GLY A 154 50.04 -29.22 -31.56
CA GLY A 154 51.08 -28.58 -30.77
C GLY A 154 50.79 -27.10 -30.54
N PRO A 155 51.20 -26.52 -29.39
CA PRO A 155 50.96 -25.11 -29.06
C PRO A 155 51.62 -24.13 -30.04
N TYR A 156 52.60 -24.61 -30.83
CA TYR A 156 53.30 -23.88 -31.88
C TYR A 156 53.58 -24.80 -33.08
N ILE A 157 53.34 -24.30 -34.30
CA ILE A 157 53.75 -24.95 -35.56
C ILE A 157 54.95 -24.17 -36.13
N PRO A 158 56.09 -24.80 -36.42
CA PRO A 158 57.24 -24.11 -36.98
C PRO A 158 56.96 -23.64 -38.42
N ALA A 159 57.45 -22.44 -38.77
CA ALA A 159 57.15 -21.75 -40.02
C ALA A 159 57.47 -22.55 -41.30
N SER A 160 58.45 -23.46 -41.23
CA SER A 160 58.82 -24.35 -42.34
C SER A 160 57.76 -25.41 -42.67
N SER A 161 56.74 -25.55 -41.85
CA SER A 161 55.66 -26.54 -41.99
C SER A 161 54.27 -25.91 -42.17
N LEU A 162 54.18 -24.59 -42.36
CA LEU A 162 52.91 -23.87 -42.42
C LEU A 162 52.43 -23.69 -43.88
N PRO A 163 51.25 -24.23 -44.26
CA PRO A 163 50.56 -23.82 -45.48
C PRO A 163 50.21 -22.33 -45.42
N THR A 164 50.30 -21.60 -46.52
CA THR A 164 49.89 -20.18 -46.59
C THR A 164 48.44 -20.04 -46.11
N PRO A 165 48.15 -19.33 -45.01
CA PRO A 165 46.79 -19.22 -44.51
C PRO A 165 45.91 -18.44 -45.50
N PRO A 166 44.71 -18.92 -45.85
CA PRO A 166 43.79 -18.16 -46.70
C PRO A 166 43.34 -16.85 -46.01
N THR A 167 42.99 -15.86 -46.81
CA THR A 167 42.43 -14.58 -46.36
C THR A 167 41.18 -14.84 -45.51
N GLY A 168 41.15 -14.30 -44.29
CA GLY A 168 40.05 -14.50 -43.33
C GLY A 168 40.31 -15.54 -42.23
N SER A 169 41.52 -16.10 -42.16
CA SER A 169 41.92 -16.96 -41.04
C SER A 169 41.82 -16.22 -39.70
N SER A 170 41.21 -16.84 -38.68
CA SER A 170 41.13 -16.31 -37.32
C SER A 170 41.48 -17.37 -36.28
N LEU A 171 42.12 -16.95 -35.20
CA LEU A 171 42.31 -17.81 -34.02
C LEU A 171 41.00 -17.85 -33.23
N THR A 172 40.44 -19.04 -33.04
CA THR A 172 39.32 -19.25 -32.12
C THR A 172 39.88 -19.82 -30.82
N GLY A 173 39.80 -19.06 -29.73
CA GLY A 173 40.19 -19.50 -28.40
C GLY A 173 39.20 -18.98 -27.36
N ALA A 174 38.93 -19.78 -26.32
CA ALA A 174 38.11 -19.33 -25.20
C ALA A 174 38.97 -18.52 -24.22
N LEU A 175 38.56 -17.28 -23.92
CA LEU A 175 39.14 -16.51 -22.82
C LEU A 175 38.48 -16.95 -21.52
N SER A 176 39.26 -17.54 -20.60
CA SER A 176 38.76 -18.04 -19.31
C SER A 176 38.95 -17.05 -18.15
N SER A 177 39.26 -15.76 -18.41
CA SER A 177 39.41 -14.78 -17.32
C SER A 177 38.08 -14.13 -16.95
N GLN A 178 37.78 -14.18 -15.64
CA GLN A 178 36.63 -13.52 -15.04
C GLN A 178 36.83 -11.99 -15.08
N GLY A 179 36.03 -11.29 -15.87
CA GLY A 179 35.93 -9.83 -15.83
C GLY A 179 34.75 -9.39 -14.96
N THR A 180 34.96 -8.41 -14.08
CA THR A 180 33.89 -7.78 -13.30
C THR A 180 33.20 -6.72 -14.16
N VAL A 181 31.91 -6.90 -14.49
CA VAL A 181 31.12 -5.86 -15.14
C VAL A 181 30.66 -4.87 -14.08
N SER A 182 31.10 -3.61 -14.16
CA SER A 182 30.57 -2.53 -13.32
C SER A 182 29.30 -1.96 -13.96
N GLY A 183 28.16 -2.46 -13.52
CA GLY A 183 26.85 -1.89 -13.79
C GLY A 183 25.92 -2.33 -12.67
N GLY A 184 25.43 -1.39 -11.87
CA GLY A 184 24.40 -1.68 -10.88
C GLY A 184 23.17 -2.29 -11.57
N PRO A 185 22.32 -3.02 -10.84
CA PRO A 185 21.18 -3.69 -11.45
C PRO A 185 20.26 -2.69 -12.15
N THR A 186 20.15 -2.78 -13.48
CA THR A 186 19.13 -2.05 -14.26
C THR A 186 17.89 -2.95 -14.36
N GLY A 187 16.77 -2.53 -13.76
CA GLY A 187 15.50 -3.27 -13.85
C GLY A 187 15.19 -4.25 -12.71
N ALA A 188 15.96 -4.24 -11.61
CA ALA A 188 15.55 -4.97 -10.41
C ALA A 188 14.28 -4.33 -9.81
N SER A 189 13.29 -5.16 -9.51
CA SER A 189 12.07 -4.73 -8.83
C SER A 189 12.08 -5.24 -7.39
N ILE A 190 11.72 -4.37 -6.45
CA ILE A 190 11.41 -4.78 -5.08
C ILE A 190 9.92 -5.07 -5.08
N ALA A 191 9.56 -6.35 -5.00
CA ALA A 191 8.17 -6.73 -4.84
C ALA A 191 7.74 -6.40 -3.40
N LEU A 192 7.04 -5.28 -3.24
CA LEU A 192 6.30 -4.98 -2.01
C LEU A 192 4.91 -5.58 -2.15
N SER A 193 4.67 -6.71 -1.46
CA SER A 193 3.30 -7.19 -1.27
C SER A 193 2.61 -6.26 -0.28
N ALA A 194 1.38 -5.85 -0.58
CA ALA A 194 0.60 -5.06 0.35
C ALA A 194 0.38 -5.87 1.64
N GLY A 195 0.82 -5.32 2.78
CA GLY A 195 0.52 -5.90 4.08
C GLY A 195 -1.01 -6.01 4.24
N GLY A 196 -1.52 -7.22 4.49
CA GLY A 196 -2.96 -7.44 4.68
C GLY A 196 -3.77 -7.75 3.41
N GLY A 197 -3.13 -7.93 2.23
CA GLY A 197 -3.80 -8.48 1.05
C GLY A 197 -4.78 -7.54 0.33
N VAL A 198 -4.75 -6.23 0.64
CA VAL A 198 -5.57 -5.20 -0.02
C VAL A 198 -4.68 -4.27 -0.84
N THR A 199 -5.10 -3.90 -2.05
CA THR A 199 -4.30 -3.07 -2.98
C THR A 199 -4.27 -1.57 -2.60
N GLY A 200 -4.87 -1.19 -1.48
CA GLY A 200 -4.88 0.18 -0.98
C GLY A 200 -5.69 0.33 0.32
N PRO A 201 -5.73 1.53 0.90
CA PRO A 201 -6.56 1.87 2.06
C PRO A 201 -8.01 1.42 1.91
N THR A 202 -8.47 0.48 2.74
CA THR A 202 -9.87 0.06 2.81
C THR A 202 -10.53 0.59 4.07
N PRO A 203 -11.77 1.12 4.00
CA PRO A 203 -12.53 1.49 5.19
C PRO A 203 -12.81 0.26 6.07
N LEU A 204 -12.54 0.38 7.37
CA LEU A 204 -12.95 -0.60 8.37
C LEU A 204 -14.17 -0.07 9.11
N ASN A 205 -15.15 -0.95 9.34
CA ASN A 205 -16.28 -0.65 10.21
C ASN A 205 -15.81 -0.62 11.67
N ASN A 206 -16.01 0.51 12.34
CA ASN A 206 -15.63 0.72 13.75
C ASN A 206 -16.84 0.54 14.72
N LEU A 207 -17.96 0.01 14.21
CA LEU A 207 -19.15 -0.21 15.02
C LEU A 207 -18.95 -1.46 15.89
N GLN A 208 -19.12 -1.28 17.20
CA GLN A 208 -19.19 -2.40 18.14
C GLN A 208 -20.40 -3.29 17.80
N PRO A 209 -20.40 -4.59 18.15
CA PRO A 209 -21.61 -5.42 18.04
C PRO A 209 -22.81 -4.73 18.69
N TYR A 210 -23.92 -4.63 17.95
CA TYR A 210 -25.09 -3.85 18.38
C TYR A 210 -26.39 -4.53 17.97
N GLN A 211 -27.41 -4.32 18.80
CA GLN A 211 -28.80 -4.59 18.47
C GLN A 211 -29.54 -3.27 18.50
N SER A 212 -30.19 -2.89 17.40
CA SER A 212 -30.94 -1.65 17.34
C SER A 212 -32.29 -1.77 18.05
N LEU A 213 -32.65 -0.72 18.78
CA LEU A 213 -33.99 -0.45 19.29
C LEU A 213 -34.43 0.93 18.82
N PHE A 214 -35.73 1.19 18.83
CA PHE A 214 -36.23 2.53 18.58
C PHE A 214 -36.07 3.37 19.84
N PHE A 215 -35.69 4.63 19.69
CA PHE A 215 -35.62 5.57 20.80
C PHE A 215 -36.74 6.59 20.66
N PHE A 216 -37.40 6.88 21.78
CA PHE A 216 -38.48 7.85 21.86
C PHE A 216 -38.18 8.87 22.95
N ILE A 217 -38.69 10.09 22.76
CA ILE A 217 -38.64 11.18 23.72
C ILE A 217 -40.05 11.54 24.17
N PHE A 218 -40.25 11.78 25.46
CA PHE A 218 -41.50 12.30 25.99
C PHE A 218 -41.68 13.78 25.58
N MET A 219 -42.70 14.04 24.76
CA MET A 219 -43.11 15.35 24.27
C MET A 219 -43.96 16.11 25.29
N LEU A 220 -44.73 15.39 26.09
CA LEU A 220 -45.61 15.88 27.15
C LEU A 220 -45.47 14.96 28.38
N GLY A 221 -45.66 15.50 29.57
CA GLY A 221 -45.44 14.79 30.85
C GLY A 221 -45.21 15.77 32.00
N TYR A 222 -44.59 15.31 33.08
CA TYR A 222 -44.20 16.19 34.19
C TYR A 222 -43.06 17.12 33.81
N PHE A 223 -43.19 18.41 34.12
CA PHE A 223 -42.08 19.34 33.97
C PHE A 223 -41.08 19.14 35.12
N PRO A 224 -39.78 18.95 34.84
CA PRO A 224 -38.78 18.83 35.91
C PRO A 224 -38.52 20.22 36.52
N SER A 225 -38.98 20.45 37.76
CA SER A 225 -38.64 21.67 38.50
C SER A 225 -37.15 21.69 38.86
N ARG A 226 -36.55 22.88 38.84
CA ARG A 226 -35.21 23.11 39.37
C ARG A 226 -35.39 23.78 40.72
N ASP A 227 -35.33 23.00 41.78
CA ASP A 227 -35.36 23.49 43.16
C ASP A 227 -33.94 23.86 43.62
#